data_AF-A0A1Y2CLV9-F1
#
_entry.id   AF-A0A1Y2CLV9-F1
#
_cell.length_a   1.000
_cell.length_b   1.000
_cell.length_c   1.000
_cell.angle_alpha   90.00
_cell.angle_beta   90.00
_cell.angle_gamma   90.00
#
_symmetry.space_group_name_H-M   'P 1'
#
loop_
_entity.id
_entity.type
_entity.pdbx_description
1 polymer ?
#
loop_
_entity_poly.entity_id
_entity_poly.type
_entity_poly.pdbx_seq_one_letter_code
_entity_poly.pdbx_strand_id
1 'polypeptide(L)'
;MENLNEYEKQRLENIRRNQEKLKELNLLSASLLFEDLKGNKTKKRKRKYEKRLKEVRPDFKRITRNQAKELKFNIENKDDIKKHEVEIELNMEEEELLLSAEDYFSEEIKKKAIVVDGHFNGWINPDLIEKYHFEKSAKEAWDKNGGGVYSHKNPLGEFKEVSKVVKPRNWSSAKYTALKLFQKNPNAYFYRHLEPGLTQNIGDWDDNEKENFLKNSKKIWMW
;
A
#
# COMPACT_ATOMS: atom_id res chain seq x y z
N MET A 1 34.57 -41.59 7.97
CA MET A 1 33.42 -41.41 7.05
C MET A 1 32.31 -40.84 7.91
N GLU A 2 32.24 -39.51 7.98
CA GLU A 2 31.36 -38.77 8.89
C GLU A 2 29.89 -39.13 8.64
N ASN A 3 29.14 -39.34 9.72
CA ASN A 3 27.70 -39.58 9.69
C ASN A 3 27.00 -38.28 9.25
N LEU A 4 26.96 -38.02 7.94
CA LEU A 4 26.20 -36.92 7.36
C LEU A 4 24.74 -37.02 7.78
N ASN A 5 24.22 -35.90 8.30
CA ASN A 5 22.82 -35.76 8.70
C ASN A 5 21.91 -36.06 7.51
N GLU A 6 20.72 -36.61 7.76
CA GLU A 6 19.75 -36.99 6.71
C GLU A 6 19.42 -35.81 5.79
N TYR A 7 19.36 -34.60 6.36
CA TYR A 7 19.23 -33.34 5.63
C TYR A 7 20.38 -33.09 4.64
N GLU A 8 21.63 -33.34 5.05
CA GLU A 8 22.80 -33.12 4.20
C GLU A 8 22.84 -34.11 3.05
N LYS A 9 22.41 -35.36 3.28
CA LYS A 9 22.25 -36.36 2.21
C LYS A 9 21.23 -35.90 1.18
N GLN A 10 20.04 -35.47 1.62
CA GLN A 10 19.02 -34.94 0.70
C GLN A 10 19.47 -33.69 -0.05
N ARG A 11 20.21 -32.79 0.62
CA ARG A 11 20.78 -31.60 -0.03
C ARG A 11 21.76 -31.95 -1.14
N LEU A 12 22.64 -32.93 -0.91
CA LEU A 12 23.60 -33.40 -1.91
C LEU A 12 22.91 -34.10 -3.09
N GLU A 13 21.89 -34.92 -2.81
CA GLU A 13 21.04 -35.57 -3.81
C GLU A 13 20.38 -34.53 -4.74
N ASN A 14 19.82 -33.46 -4.15
CA ASN A 14 19.18 -32.38 -4.89
C ASN A 14 20.18 -31.59 -5.75
N ILE A 15 21.39 -31.33 -5.22
CA ILE A 15 22.46 -30.68 -5.99
C ILE A 15 22.82 -31.55 -7.21
N ARG A 16 22.98 -32.86 -7.01
CA ARG A 16 23.30 -33.80 -8.08
C ARG A 16 22.20 -33.85 -9.15
N ARG A 17 20.94 -33.99 -8.74
CA ARG A 17 19.78 -34.01 -9.66
C ARG A 17 19.65 -32.72 -10.46
N ASN A 18 19.93 -31.57 -9.83
CA ASN A 18 19.94 -30.28 -10.54
C ASN A 18 21.09 -30.19 -11.54
N GLN A 19 22.28 -30.69 -11.20
CA GLN A 19 23.41 -30.74 -12.14
C GLN A 19 23.13 -31.65 -13.33
N GLU A 20 22.47 -32.80 -13.13
CA GLU A 20 22.06 -33.70 -14.20
C GLU A 20 21.04 -33.04 -15.14
N LYS A 21 20.00 -32.39 -14.60
CA LYS A 21 19.06 -31.60 -15.40
C LYS A 21 19.73 -30.48 -16.19
N LEU A 22 20.72 -29.81 -15.62
CA LEU A 22 21.48 -28.78 -16.32
C LEU A 22 22.37 -29.34 -17.44
N LYS A 23 22.85 -30.58 -17.30
CA LYS A 23 23.53 -31.33 -18.38
C LYS A 23 22.54 -31.72 -19.48
N GLU A 24 21.39 -32.28 -19.13
CA GLU A 24 20.33 -32.65 -20.08
C GLU A 24 19.87 -31.46 -20.92
N LEU A 25 19.76 -30.28 -20.30
CA LEU A 25 19.35 -29.05 -20.99
C LEU A 25 20.49 -28.35 -21.74
N ASN A 26 21.71 -28.91 -21.76
CA ASN A 26 22.91 -28.26 -22.32
C ASN A 26 23.16 -26.82 -21.80
N LEU A 27 22.67 -26.50 -20.60
CA LEU A 27 22.78 -25.16 -20.02
C LEU A 27 24.13 -24.92 -19.31
N LEU A 28 24.91 -25.98 -19.10
CA LEU A 28 26.27 -25.88 -18.54
C LEU A 28 27.26 -25.22 -19.51
N SER A 29 27.06 -25.35 -20.82
CA SER A 29 27.84 -24.61 -21.82
C SER A 29 27.32 -23.18 -22.01
N ALA A 30 26.02 -22.96 -21.82
CA ALA A 30 25.43 -21.61 -21.85
C ALA A 30 25.97 -20.71 -20.73
N SER A 31 26.24 -21.25 -19.53
CA SER A 31 26.81 -20.44 -18.44
C SER A 31 28.24 -19.95 -18.73
N LEU A 32 29.04 -20.76 -19.44
CA LEU A 32 30.38 -20.37 -19.92
C LEU A 32 30.31 -19.28 -20.99
N LEU A 33 29.33 -19.33 -21.90
CA LEU A 33 29.09 -18.27 -22.90
C LEU A 33 28.76 -16.90 -22.28
N PHE A 34 28.27 -16.85 -21.04
CA PHE A 34 27.96 -15.61 -20.33
C PHE A 34 29.05 -15.17 -19.33
N GLU A 35 30.14 -15.94 -19.15
CA GLU A 35 31.29 -15.50 -18.34
C GLU A 35 32.10 -14.39 -19.03
N ASP A 36 32.17 -14.41 -20.36
CA ASP A 36 32.84 -13.37 -21.16
C ASP A 36 32.13 -12.01 -21.07
N LEU A 37 30.84 -11.97 -20.71
CA LEU A 37 30.10 -10.73 -20.47
C LEU A 37 30.34 -10.11 -19.09
N LYS A 38 31.01 -10.80 -18.17
CA LYS A 38 31.39 -10.25 -16.85
C LYS A 38 32.62 -9.33 -16.91
N GLY A 39 33.26 -9.21 -18.07
CA GLY A 39 34.51 -8.46 -18.29
C GLY A 39 34.41 -6.93 -18.23
N ASN A 40 33.21 -6.33 -18.23
CA ASN A 40 33.06 -4.88 -18.11
C ASN A 40 32.17 -4.48 -16.94
N LYS A 41 32.58 -4.85 -15.73
CA LYS A 41 32.21 -4.07 -14.54
C LYS A 41 32.86 -2.70 -14.66
N THR A 42 32.20 -1.78 -15.38
CA THR A 42 32.49 -0.35 -15.27
C THR A 42 32.51 -0.03 -13.78
N LYS A 43 33.70 0.31 -13.26
CA LYS A 43 33.85 0.84 -11.91
C LYS A 43 32.93 2.05 -11.86
N LYS A 44 31.73 1.90 -11.28
CA LYS A 44 30.84 3.02 -10.99
C LYS A 44 31.63 3.91 -10.05
N ARG A 45 32.30 4.93 -10.61
CA ARG A 45 32.89 6.02 -9.85
C ARG A 45 31.78 6.50 -8.93
N LYS A 46 31.98 6.37 -7.62
CA LYS A 46 31.11 7.01 -6.63
C LYS A 46 31.17 8.50 -6.98
N ARG A 47 30.15 9.01 -7.68
CA ARG A 47 29.96 10.44 -7.85
C ARG A 47 29.90 11.02 -6.43
N LYS A 48 30.93 11.77 -6.03
CA LYS A 48 30.80 12.67 -4.89
C LYS A 48 29.62 13.57 -5.24
N TYR A 49 28.51 13.39 -4.53
CA TYR A 49 27.38 14.28 -4.65
C TYR A 49 27.83 15.59 -4.02
N GLU A 50 28.27 16.55 -4.85
CA GLU A 50 28.25 17.94 -4.41
C GLU A 50 26.81 18.22 -3.99
N LYS A 51 26.63 18.70 -2.75
CA LYS A 51 25.33 19.20 -2.30
C LYS A 51 24.99 20.38 -3.23
N ARG A 52 24.25 20.11 -4.30
CA ARG A 52 23.53 21.16 -5.00
C ARG A 52 22.72 21.88 -3.93
N LEU A 53 22.95 23.18 -3.80
CA LEU A 53 22.02 24.08 -3.11
C LEU A 53 20.62 23.68 -3.57
N LYS A 54 19.72 23.41 -2.63
CA LYS A 54 18.35 23.00 -2.96
C LYS A 54 17.75 24.15 -3.77
N GLU A 55 17.65 23.98 -5.08
CA GLU A 55 16.75 24.80 -5.88
C GLU A 55 15.37 24.69 -5.24
N VAL A 56 14.82 25.83 -4.84
CA VAL A 56 13.44 25.93 -4.37
C VAL A 56 12.58 25.45 -5.51
N ARG A 57 12.09 24.20 -5.43
CA ARG A 57 11.14 23.70 -6.41
C ARG A 57 9.89 24.57 -6.27
N PRO A 58 9.41 25.21 -7.34
CA PRO A 58 8.14 25.90 -7.30
C PRO A 58 7.05 24.91 -6.85
N ASP A 59 6.20 25.35 -5.92
CA ASP A 59 5.04 24.61 -5.43
C ASP A 59 3.99 24.51 -6.56
N PHE A 60 4.19 23.58 -7.49
CA PHE A 60 3.16 23.25 -8.46
C PHE A 60 2.33 22.09 -7.92
N LYS A 61 1.00 22.30 -7.86
CA LYS A 61 0.02 21.24 -7.65
C LYS A 61 0.22 20.17 -8.73
N ARG A 62 0.16 18.89 -8.37
CA ARG A 62 0.31 17.79 -9.34
C ARG A 62 -0.81 17.88 -10.39
N ILE A 63 -0.43 18.28 -11.60
CA ILE A 63 -1.29 18.32 -12.78
C ILE A 63 -1.63 16.88 -13.22
N THR A 64 -2.85 16.66 -13.70
CA THR A 64 -3.33 15.36 -14.17
C THR A 64 -2.72 14.98 -15.53
N ARG A 65 -2.78 13.69 -15.89
CA ARG A 65 -2.19 13.17 -17.14
C ARG A 65 -2.85 13.74 -18.41
N ASN A 66 -4.09 14.23 -18.33
CA ASN A 66 -4.81 14.84 -19.45
C ASN A 66 -4.35 16.29 -19.66
N GLN A 67 -4.24 17.08 -18.59
CA GLN A 67 -3.66 18.42 -18.62
C GLN A 67 -2.20 18.42 -19.12
N ALA A 68 -1.42 17.38 -18.77
CA ALA A 68 -0.06 17.22 -19.29
C ALA A 68 0.02 16.90 -20.80
N LYS A 69 -1.05 16.37 -21.41
CA LYS A 69 -1.11 16.11 -22.85
C LYS A 69 -1.46 17.37 -23.65
N GLU A 70 -2.23 18.27 -23.07
CA GLU A 70 -2.58 19.57 -23.67
C GLU A 70 -1.40 20.55 -23.60
N LEU A 71 -0.59 20.47 -22.54
CA LEU A 71 0.63 21.27 -22.34
C LEU A 71 1.83 20.88 -23.26
N LYS A 72 1.59 20.47 -24.51
CA LYS A 72 2.66 20.30 -25.50
C LYS A 72 3.14 21.67 -26.01
N PHE A 73 3.81 22.45 -25.18
CA PHE A 73 4.55 23.65 -25.60
C PHE A 73 5.93 23.72 -24.93
N ASN A 74 6.95 24.02 -25.74
CA ASN A 74 8.25 24.50 -25.25
C ASN A 74 8.02 25.91 -24.70
N ILE A 75 8.21 26.10 -23.40
CA ILE A 75 7.91 27.37 -22.74
C ILE A 75 9.18 27.91 -22.09
N GLU A 76 9.73 28.99 -22.67
CA GLU A 76 10.81 29.79 -22.08
C GLU A 76 10.27 30.99 -21.27
N ASN A 77 8.96 31.29 -21.32
CA ASN A 77 8.39 32.47 -20.64
C ASN A 77 7.26 32.15 -19.65
N LYS A 78 7.42 32.64 -18.41
CA LYS A 78 6.47 32.46 -17.30
C LYS A 78 5.13 33.18 -17.47
N ASP A 79 5.10 34.24 -18.27
CA ASP A 79 3.90 35.08 -18.41
C ASP A 79 2.86 34.44 -19.34
N ASP A 80 3.29 33.59 -20.28
CA ASP A 80 2.39 32.86 -21.17
C ASP A 80 1.70 31.70 -20.44
N ILE A 81 2.35 31.10 -19.43
CA ILE A 81 1.76 30.07 -18.56
C ILE A 81 0.58 30.65 -17.78
N LYS A 82 0.73 31.86 -17.21
CA LYS A 82 -0.32 32.50 -16.42
C LYS A 82 -1.55 32.82 -17.26
N LYS A 83 -1.37 33.26 -18.51
CA LYS A 83 -2.50 33.54 -19.41
C LYS A 83 -3.26 32.25 -19.75
N HIS A 84 -2.54 31.16 -19.99
CA HIS A 84 -3.16 29.88 -20.29
C HIS A 84 -3.86 29.24 -19.08
N GLU A 85 -3.32 29.41 -17.86
CA GLU A 85 -4.01 28.98 -16.63
C GLU A 85 -5.36 29.68 -16.47
N VAL A 86 -5.42 30.98 -16.75
CA VAL A 86 -6.68 31.76 -16.70
C VAL A 86 -7.66 31.32 -17.80
N GLU A 87 -7.18 31.01 -19.00
CA GLU A 87 -8.01 30.49 -20.10
C GLU A 87 -8.58 29.09 -19.80
N ILE A 88 -7.80 28.23 -19.15
CA ILE A 88 -8.26 26.91 -18.72
C ILE A 88 -9.29 27.04 -17.59
N GLU A 89 -9.06 27.93 -16.62
CA GLU A 89 -10.04 28.21 -15.55
C GLU A 89 -11.37 28.73 -16.11
N LEU A 90 -11.34 29.61 -17.11
CA LEU A 90 -12.56 30.15 -17.74
C LEU A 90 -13.32 29.09 -18.56
N ASN A 91 -12.64 28.23 -19.31
CA ASN A 91 -13.31 27.16 -20.08
C ASN A 91 -13.91 26.08 -19.17
N MET A 92 -13.36 25.85 -17.97
CA MET A 92 -13.95 24.93 -16.99
C MET A 92 -15.23 25.48 -16.34
N GLU A 93 -15.46 26.80 -16.37
CA GLU A 93 -16.70 27.41 -15.89
C GLU A 93 -17.82 27.36 -16.95
N GLU A 94 -17.49 27.19 -18.23
CA GLU A 94 -18.45 27.08 -19.34
C GLU A 94 -18.91 25.64 -19.64
N GLU A 95 -18.17 24.61 -19.19
CA GLU A 95 -18.65 23.22 -19.21
C GLU A 95 -19.68 23.03 -18.08
N GLU A 96 -20.94 22.78 -18.45
CA GLU A 96 -22.09 22.46 -17.60
C GLU A 96 -21.70 21.87 -16.22
N LEU A 97 -21.80 22.69 -15.17
CA LEU A 97 -21.57 22.28 -13.79
C LEU A 97 -22.34 20.98 -13.50
N LEU A 98 -21.61 19.91 -13.20
CA LEU A 98 -22.20 18.65 -12.73
C LEU A 98 -23.11 18.95 -11.53
N LEU A 99 -24.39 18.61 -11.66
CA LEU A 99 -25.37 18.73 -10.58
C LEU A 99 -24.90 17.94 -9.36
N SER A 100 -25.06 18.54 -8.18
CA SER A 100 -24.83 17.82 -6.93
C SER A 100 -25.84 16.67 -6.82
N ALA A 101 -25.48 15.59 -6.12
CA ALA A 101 -26.43 14.49 -5.89
C ALA A 101 -27.70 14.97 -5.17
N GLU A 102 -27.57 16.02 -4.36
CA GLU A 102 -28.71 16.66 -3.70
C GLU A 102 -29.62 17.35 -4.72
N ASP A 103 -29.09 18.01 -5.73
CA ASP A 103 -29.94 18.69 -6.73
C ASP A 103 -30.52 17.70 -7.76
N TYR A 104 -29.85 16.58 -7.98
CA TYR A 104 -30.25 15.59 -8.99
C TYR A 104 -31.38 14.65 -8.52
N PHE A 105 -31.37 14.21 -7.25
CA PHE A 105 -32.34 13.22 -6.75
C PHE A 105 -33.59 13.87 -6.15
N SER A 106 -34.76 13.24 -6.33
CA SER A 106 -36.02 13.67 -5.70
C SER A 106 -36.00 13.47 -4.18
N GLU A 107 -36.80 14.25 -3.44
CA GLU A 107 -36.85 14.16 -1.96
C GLU A 107 -37.23 12.76 -1.46
N GLU A 108 -38.04 12.02 -2.22
CA GLU A 108 -38.41 10.64 -1.90
C GLU A 108 -37.21 9.69 -1.94
N ILE A 109 -36.33 9.87 -2.92
CA ILE A 109 -35.09 9.10 -3.06
C ILE A 109 -34.12 9.51 -1.96
N LYS A 110 -33.97 10.81 -1.69
CA LYS A 110 -33.09 11.30 -0.61
C LYS A 110 -33.45 10.71 0.76
N LYS A 111 -34.74 10.64 1.10
CA LYS A 111 -35.22 10.08 2.37
C LYS A 111 -34.97 8.57 2.48
N LYS A 112 -34.95 7.85 1.36
CA LYS A 112 -34.69 6.41 1.31
C LYS A 112 -33.20 6.08 1.13
N ALA A 113 -32.40 7.03 0.65
CA ALA A 113 -31.00 6.81 0.34
C ALA A 113 -30.16 6.66 1.61
N ILE A 114 -29.20 5.74 1.55
CA ILE A 114 -28.18 5.59 2.58
C ILE A 114 -27.09 6.62 2.26
N VAL A 115 -27.06 7.71 3.02
CA VAL A 115 -25.98 8.69 2.95
C VAL A 115 -24.80 8.16 3.75
N VAL A 116 -23.63 8.10 3.13
CA VAL A 116 -22.40 7.61 3.76
C VAL A 116 -21.34 8.69 3.63
N ASP A 117 -20.80 9.17 4.75
CA ASP A 117 -19.77 10.23 4.79
C ASP A 117 -18.39 9.76 4.31
N GLY A 118 -18.27 8.49 3.92
CA GLY A 118 -16.99 7.83 3.61
C GLY A 118 -16.09 7.57 4.82
N HIS A 119 -16.52 7.96 6.03
CA HIS A 119 -15.77 7.79 7.27
C HIS A 119 -16.39 6.69 8.14
N PHE A 120 -15.56 5.78 8.61
CA PHE A 120 -15.99 4.73 9.53
C PHE A 120 -15.92 5.23 10.98
N ASN A 121 -17.09 5.32 11.63
CA ASN A 121 -17.23 5.77 13.01
C ASN A 121 -17.29 4.61 14.03
N GLY A 122 -17.18 3.36 13.56
CA GLY A 122 -17.26 2.19 14.43
C GLY A 122 -15.98 1.89 15.20
N TRP A 123 -16.12 1.08 16.25
CA TRP A 123 -15.00 0.48 16.96
C TRP A 123 -14.89 -1.01 16.64
N ILE A 124 -13.89 -1.68 17.18
CA ILE A 124 -13.66 -3.10 16.95
C ILE A 124 -14.80 -3.97 17.48
N ASN A 125 -14.96 -5.15 16.86
CA ASN A 125 -15.89 -6.17 17.33
C ASN A 125 -15.68 -6.47 18.83
N PRO A 126 -16.72 -6.37 19.69
CA PRO A 126 -16.63 -6.66 21.13
C PRO A 126 -15.92 -7.98 21.47
N ASP A 127 -16.08 -9.03 20.67
CA ASP A 127 -15.42 -10.32 20.91
C ASP A 127 -13.88 -10.19 20.92
N LEU A 128 -13.34 -9.33 20.05
CA LEU A 128 -11.91 -9.05 19.97
C LEU A 128 -11.45 -8.14 21.11
N ILE A 129 -12.33 -7.26 21.58
CA ILE A 129 -12.06 -6.41 22.76
C ILE A 129 -11.82 -7.31 23.97
N GLU A 130 -12.69 -8.30 24.18
CA GLU A 130 -12.55 -9.24 25.28
C GLU A 130 -11.32 -10.14 25.11
N LYS A 131 -11.13 -10.72 23.94
CA LYS A 131 -10.03 -11.66 23.64
C LYS A 131 -8.64 -11.05 23.78
N TYR A 132 -8.46 -9.82 23.32
CA TYR A 132 -7.15 -9.14 23.31
C TYR A 132 -7.03 -8.03 24.36
N HIS A 133 -8.06 -7.88 25.21
CA HIS A 133 -8.13 -6.84 26.24
C HIS A 133 -7.93 -5.43 25.68
N PHE A 134 -8.60 -5.14 24.55
CA PHE A 134 -8.60 -3.78 24.02
C PHE A 134 -9.48 -2.86 24.88
N GLU A 135 -9.25 -1.57 24.73
CA GLU A 135 -10.06 -0.55 25.37
C GLU A 135 -11.42 -0.39 24.66
N LYS A 136 -12.41 0.11 25.40
CA LYS A 136 -13.79 0.23 24.90
C LYS A 136 -13.96 1.36 23.88
N SER A 137 -13.02 2.30 23.83
CA SER A 137 -13.05 3.45 22.94
C SER A 137 -11.70 3.77 22.30
N ALA A 138 -11.74 4.34 21.09
CA ALA A 138 -10.57 4.80 20.35
C ALA A 138 -9.72 5.79 21.13
N LYS A 139 -10.37 6.70 21.87
CA LYS A 139 -9.69 7.71 22.66
C LYS A 139 -8.94 7.08 23.84
N GLU A 140 -9.59 6.16 24.55
CA GLU A 140 -9.00 5.43 25.67
C GLU A 140 -7.79 4.59 25.25
N ALA A 141 -7.91 3.88 24.12
CA ALA A 141 -6.82 3.09 23.55
C ALA A 141 -5.60 3.95 23.19
N TRP A 142 -5.84 5.16 22.67
CA TRP A 142 -4.79 6.10 22.31
C TRP A 142 -4.07 6.67 23.55
N ASP A 143 -4.85 7.12 24.53
CA ASP A 143 -4.35 7.78 25.72
C ASP A 143 -3.55 6.80 26.62
N LYS A 144 -4.07 5.59 26.84
CA LYS A 144 -3.41 4.58 27.69
C LYS A 144 -2.11 4.05 27.11
N ASN A 145 -2.05 3.87 25.80
CA ASN A 145 -0.88 3.26 25.16
C ASN A 145 0.21 4.27 24.82
N GLY A 146 0.15 5.50 25.35
CA GLY A 146 1.27 6.45 25.35
C GLY A 146 0.89 7.87 24.91
N GLY A 147 -0.31 8.10 24.39
CA GLY A 147 -0.77 9.42 23.97
C GLY A 147 0.15 10.12 22.95
N GLY A 148 -0.19 11.35 22.55
CA GLY A 148 0.65 12.19 21.69
C GLY A 148 0.16 12.36 20.25
N VAL A 149 1.00 12.95 19.40
CA VAL A 149 0.68 13.28 18.00
C VAL A 149 1.08 12.12 17.09
N TYR A 150 0.12 11.56 16.36
CA TYR A 150 0.38 10.53 15.38
C TYR A 150 1.37 11.03 14.29
N SER A 151 2.41 10.25 14.03
CA SER A 151 3.33 10.51 12.92
C SER A 151 3.69 9.20 12.21
N HIS A 152 3.74 9.20 10.88
CA HIS A 152 4.17 8.01 10.13
C HIS A 152 5.60 7.55 10.46
N LYS A 153 6.47 8.48 10.91
CA LYS A 153 7.84 8.16 11.35
C LYS A 153 7.85 7.52 12.74
N ASN A 154 6.83 7.81 13.53
CA ASN A 154 6.69 7.36 14.90
C ASN A 154 5.22 7.10 15.23
N PRO A 155 4.66 5.99 14.72
CA PRO A 155 3.24 5.71 14.91
C PRO A 155 2.88 5.42 16.36
N LEU A 156 3.88 5.12 17.20
CA LEU A 156 3.72 4.90 18.63
C LEU A 156 3.94 6.17 19.47
N GLY A 157 4.35 7.30 18.89
CA GLY A 157 4.57 8.54 19.66
C GLY A 157 5.73 8.48 20.68
N GLU A 158 6.59 7.46 20.63
CA GLU A 158 7.71 7.27 21.57
C GLU A 158 8.86 8.27 21.32
N PHE A 159 9.44 8.85 22.39
CA PHE A 159 10.55 9.79 22.26
C PHE A 159 11.89 9.08 21.99
N LYS A 160 12.48 9.33 20.81
CA LYS A 160 13.87 9.00 20.39
C LYS A 160 14.11 7.48 20.23
N GLU A 161 14.84 6.93 19.27
CA GLU A 161 15.80 7.40 18.27
C GLU A 161 15.29 7.07 16.88
N VAL A 162 15.83 7.70 15.83
CA VAL A 162 15.51 7.35 14.44
C VAL A 162 16.18 6.02 14.11
N SER A 163 15.67 4.92 14.68
CA SER A 163 16.06 3.58 14.28
C SER A 163 15.67 3.42 12.81
N LYS A 164 16.60 2.91 12.00
CA LYS A 164 16.30 2.59 10.60
C LYS A 164 15.25 1.50 10.61
N VAL A 165 14.01 1.90 10.39
CA VAL A 165 12.86 1.01 10.36
C VAL A 165 13.02 0.08 9.15
N VAL A 166 13.49 -1.15 9.39
CA VAL A 166 13.56 -2.20 8.37
C VAL A 166 12.18 -2.83 8.25
N LYS A 167 11.44 -2.43 7.22
CA LYS A 167 10.17 -3.08 6.87
C LYS A 167 10.42 -4.51 6.35
N PRO A 168 9.52 -5.46 6.64
CA PRO A 168 9.59 -6.79 6.03
C PRO A 168 9.50 -6.71 4.50
N ARG A 169 10.11 -7.70 3.82
CA ARG A 169 10.05 -7.82 2.37
C ARG A 169 8.59 -8.00 1.93
N ASN A 170 8.19 -7.34 0.84
CA ASN A 170 6.83 -7.32 0.28
C ASN A 170 5.76 -6.63 1.14
N TRP A 171 6.14 -5.94 2.22
CA TRP A 171 5.17 -5.16 3.00
C TRP A 171 5.13 -3.71 2.55
N SER A 172 3.91 -3.18 2.44
CA SER A 172 3.69 -1.73 2.29
C SER A 172 4.03 -1.01 3.59
N SER A 173 4.41 0.26 3.50
CA SER A 173 4.64 1.09 4.70
C SER A 173 3.40 1.12 5.58
N ALA A 174 2.21 1.25 4.98
CA ALA A 174 0.94 1.26 5.70
C ALA A 174 0.66 -0.05 6.44
N LYS A 175 0.96 -1.21 5.84
CA LYS A 175 0.84 -2.51 6.52
C LYS A 175 1.78 -2.59 7.72
N TYR A 176 3.02 -2.17 7.54
CA TYR A 176 3.99 -2.16 8.63
C TYR A 176 3.60 -1.18 9.76
N THR A 177 3.09 0.01 9.43
CA THR A 177 2.63 0.98 10.42
C THR A 177 1.42 0.45 11.20
N ALA A 178 0.47 -0.17 10.51
CA ALA A 178 -0.71 -0.79 11.11
C ALA A 178 -0.35 -1.90 12.11
N LEU A 179 0.66 -2.73 11.80
CA LEU A 179 1.18 -3.76 12.72
C LEU A 179 1.59 -3.16 14.08
N LYS A 180 2.26 -1.99 14.07
CA LYS A 180 2.68 -1.32 15.30
C LYS A 180 1.50 -0.77 16.11
N LEU A 181 0.42 -0.42 15.43
CA LEU A 181 -0.75 0.19 16.06
C LEU A 181 -1.69 -0.83 16.71
N PHE A 182 -1.30 -2.11 16.82
CA PHE A 182 -2.16 -3.17 17.35
C PHE A 182 -2.85 -2.80 18.67
N GLN A 183 -2.16 -2.18 19.63
CA GLN A 183 -2.80 -1.77 20.89
C GLN A 183 -3.37 -0.34 20.85
N LYS A 184 -2.73 0.60 20.14
CA LYS A 184 -3.13 2.02 20.10
C LYS A 184 -4.34 2.31 19.23
N ASN A 185 -4.33 1.74 18.03
CA ASN A 185 -5.38 1.89 17.04
C ASN A 185 -5.59 0.53 16.37
N PRO A 186 -6.30 -0.38 17.06
CA PRO A 186 -6.52 -1.72 16.55
C PRO A 186 -7.37 -1.70 15.27
N ASN A 187 -8.26 -0.70 15.05
CA ASN A 187 -8.94 -0.51 13.77
C ASN A 187 -7.95 -0.42 12.59
N ALA A 188 -6.86 0.35 12.75
CA ALA A 188 -5.83 0.45 11.73
C ALA A 188 -5.13 -0.90 11.46
N TYR A 189 -4.97 -1.74 12.49
CA TYR A 189 -4.43 -3.08 12.38
C TYR A 189 -5.36 -3.99 11.57
N PHE A 190 -6.60 -4.16 12.02
CA PHE A 190 -7.57 -5.11 11.46
C PHE A 190 -8.07 -4.72 10.07
N TYR A 191 -7.95 -3.45 9.68
CA TYR A 191 -8.17 -3.04 8.29
C TYR A 191 -7.17 -3.68 7.30
N ARG A 192 -6.01 -4.15 7.77
CA ARG A 192 -4.91 -4.64 6.92
C ARG A 192 -4.41 -6.04 7.29
N HIS A 193 -4.73 -6.50 8.49
CA HIS A 193 -4.23 -7.75 9.08
C HIS A 193 -5.44 -8.54 9.58
N LEU A 194 -5.32 -9.85 9.54
CA LEU A 194 -6.23 -10.72 10.26
C LEU A 194 -5.78 -10.84 11.71
N GLU A 195 -6.61 -11.49 12.53
CA GLU A 195 -6.20 -11.87 13.86
C GLU A 195 -4.88 -12.67 13.84
N PRO A 196 -3.99 -12.44 14.81
CA PRO A 196 -2.80 -13.25 14.98
C PRO A 196 -3.13 -14.75 14.98
N GLY A 197 -2.50 -15.50 14.07
CA GLY A 197 -2.72 -16.94 13.91
C GLY A 197 -3.66 -17.31 12.76
N LEU A 198 -4.41 -16.35 12.21
CA LEU A 198 -5.21 -16.57 11.00
C LEU A 198 -4.41 -16.25 9.75
N THR A 199 -4.58 -17.08 8.73
CA THR A 199 -4.03 -16.84 7.39
C THR A 199 -5.07 -16.17 6.51
N GLN A 200 -4.62 -15.24 5.67
CA GLN A 200 -5.50 -14.66 4.65
C GLN A 200 -5.94 -15.76 3.70
N ASN A 201 -7.26 -15.91 3.52
CA ASN A 201 -7.79 -16.77 2.48
C ASN A 201 -7.49 -16.08 1.14
N ILE A 202 -6.48 -16.59 0.43
CA ILE A 202 -6.07 -16.12 -0.90
C ILE A 202 -6.41 -17.26 -1.85
N GLY A 203 -7.70 -17.38 -2.16
CA GLY A 203 -8.25 -18.50 -2.94
C GLY A 203 -9.67 -18.21 -3.42
N ASP A 204 -10.23 -19.18 -4.12
CA ASP A 204 -11.63 -19.15 -4.56
C ASP A 204 -12.57 -19.33 -3.36
N TRP A 205 -13.79 -18.81 -3.49
CA TRP A 205 -14.79 -18.92 -2.45
C TRP A 205 -15.23 -20.37 -2.27
N ASP A 206 -15.24 -20.83 -1.02
CA ASP A 206 -15.82 -22.12 -0.69
C ASP A 206 -17.37 -22.07 -0.79
N ASP A 207 -18.00 -23.25 -0.82
CA ASP A 207 -19.46 -23.30 -0.99
C ASP A 207 -20.21 -22.77 0.24
N ASN A 208 -19.59 -22.82 1.43
CA ASN A 208 -20.16 -22.27 2.66
C ASN A 208 -20.13 -20.73 2.67
N GLU A 209 -19.05 -20.12 2.19
CA GLU A 209 -18.86 -18.67 2.00
C GLU A 209 -19.88 -18.14 0.99
N LYS A 210 -20.09 -18.86 -0.12
CA LYS A 210 -21.13 -18.53 -1.12
C LYS A 210 -22.52 -18.57 -0.50
N GLU A 211 -22.85 -19.61 0.27
CA GLU A 211 -24.16 -19.72 0.91
C GLU A 211 -24.37 -18.60 1.94
N ASN A 212 -23.38 -18.33 2.78
CA ASN A 212 -23.43 -17.24 3.76
C ASN A 212 -23.60 -15.87 3.09
N PHE A 213 -22.90 -15.63 1.99
CA PHE A 213 -23.07 -14.42 1.21
C PHE A 213 -24.49 -14.30 0.67
N LEU A 214 -25.03 -15.34 0.02
CA LEU A 214 -26.39 -15.35 -0.53
C LEU A 214 -27.45 -15.12 0.55
N LYS A 215 -27.25 -15.69 1.74
CA LYS A 215 -28.14 -15.49 2.89
C LYS A 215 -28.12 -14.03 3.36
N ASN A 216 -26.95 -13.42 3.47
CA ASN A 216 -26.80 -12.03 3.89
C ASN A 216 -27.32 -11.04 2.84
N SER A 217 -27.06 -11.30 1.55
CA SER A 217 -27.58 -10.47 0.46
C SER A 217 -29.11 -10.53 0.42
N LYS A 218 -29.74 -11.70 0.54
CA LYS A 218 -31.21 -11.78 0.61
C LYS A 218 -31.80 -10.96 1.76
N LYS A 219 -31.15 -10.97 2.93
CA LYS A 219 -31.58 -10.17 4.09
C LYS A 219 -31.55 -8.66 3.81
N ILE A 220 -30.57 -8.19 3.04
CA ILE A 220 -30.41 -6.77 2.71
C ILE A 220 -31.32 -6.37 1.54
N TRP A 221 -31.49 -7.24 0.55
CA TRP A 221 -32.25 -6.98 -0.67
C TRP A 221 -33.77 -7.23 -0.54
N MET A 222 -34.23 -7.92 0.50
CA MET A 222 -35.66 -8.03 0.83
C MET A 222 -36.17 -6.84 1.65
N TRP A 223 -35.57 -5.66 1.48
CA TRP A 223 -36.07 -4.37 1.96
C TRP A 223 -36.55 -3.52 0.79
#